data_AF-A0A6G1K078-F1
#
_entry.id   AF-A0A6G1K078-F1
#
_cell.length_a   1.000
_cell.length_b   1.000
_cell.length_c   1.000
_cell.angle_alpha   90.00
_cell.angle_beta   90.00
_cell.angle_gamma   90.00
#
_symmetry.space_group_name_H-M   'P 1'
#
loop_
_entity.id
_entity.type
_entity.pdbx_description
1 polymer ?
#
loop_
_entity_poly.entity_id
_entity_poly.type
_entity_poly.pdbx_seq_one_letter_code
_entity_poly.pdbx_strand_id
1 'polypeptide(L)'
;MGVPAMFRWLSQKYPKIVSGVVEDVPKKIDGEVMPVDRTKPNPNGEEFDNLYLDMNGIVHPCSHPEDKPAPKTETDMMLAIYEYTDRVVGMVRPRKLLYLAVDGVAPRAKMNQQRSRRFRSAREAQEKDDERAEFVKMLSSQKASRGEDINSVEEVVEKTWDSNAITPGTPFMHLLAESLQYWCAYKFTTDPSWRDMKVIISDASVPGEGEHKIMNFVRSQRSLPTHDPNTRHVIYGLDADLIMLGLATHEPHFRVLREDVFFDSGKDKKCTRCGRKGHIRSNCTFPDDGTKLTEAEADAEWSSTEQPLKPFIWLHVNILREYLAVEMDSPRRRFPHNIERALDDWVFMCFFLSRMAATSVRGPTRTLAIQLRSSASRKTQAHMPMFLFSLRMMLNRMQCVMCITT
;
A
#
# COMPACT_ATOMS: atom_id res chain seq x y z
N MET A 1 0.67 13.62 8.51
CA MET A 1 1.76 12.62 8.62
C MET A 1 1.76 11.79 7.35
N GLY A 2 2.91 11.47 6.74
CA GLY A 2 2.94 10.61 5.56
C GLY A 2 2.76 9.13 5.94
N VAL A 3 2.10 8.37 5.06
CA VAL A 3 1.90 6.91 5.16
C VAL A 3 3.17 6.13 5.59
N PRO A 4 4.39 6.45 5.08
CA PRO A 4 5.60 5.74 5.49
C PRO A 4 6.03 6.00 6.95
N ALA A 5 5.69 7.16 7.51
CA ALA A 5 6.14 7.55 8.85
C ALA A 5 5.37 6.81 9.95
N MET A 6 4.05 6.66 9.79
CA MET A 6 3.22 5.92 10.75
C MET A 6 3.53 4.43 10.71
N PHE A 7 3.67 3.88 9.51
CA PHE A 7 4.05 2.48 9.33
C PHE A 7 5.43 2.16 9.93
N ARG A 8 6.44 3.02 9.68
CA ARG A 8 7.77 2.86 10.29
C ARG A 8 7.71 2.90 11.82
N TRP A 9 6.90 3.80 12.39
CA TRP A 9 6.74 3.86 13.85
C TRP A 9 6.05 2.61 14.42
N LEU A 10 4.98 2.13 13.77
CA LEU A 10 4.26 0.94 14.20
C LEU A 10 5.13 -0.31 14.13
N SER A 11 5.87 -0.50 13.02
CA SER A 11 6.78 -1.64 12.84
C SER A 11 7.96 -1.62 13.81
N GLN A 12 8.47 -0.44 14.20
CA GLN A 12 9.53 -0.34 15.21
C GLN A 12 9.01 -0.64 16.62
N LYS A 13 7.81 -0.17 16.96
CA LYS A 13 7.25 -0.33 18.31
C LYS A 13 6.65 -1.72 18.54
N TYR A 14 5.99 -2.27 17.51
CA TYR A 14 5.30 -3.55 17.56
C TYR A 14 5.85 -4.46 16.47
N PRO A 15 7.07 -4.99 16.60
CA PRO A 15 7.76 -5.70 15.51
C PRO A 15 7.03 -6.95 15.03
N LYS A 16 6.29 -7.65 15.91
CA LYS A 16 5.55 -8.87 15.55
C LYS A 16 4.30 -8.62 14.70
N ILE A 17 3.90 -7.38 14.47
CA ILE A 17 2.75 -7.09 13.58
C ILE A 17 3.10 -7.32 12.11
N VAL A 18 4.39 -7.41 11.76
CA VAL A 18 4.85 -7.57 10.38
C VAL A 18 5.40 -8.97 10.18
N SER A 19 4.98 -9.65 9.12
CA SER A 19 5.61 -10.88 8.63
C SER A 19 5.73 -10.89 7.11
N GLY A 20 6.65 -11.68 6.56
CA GLY A 20 6.81 -11.83 5.11
C GLY A 20 5.71 -12.71 4.53
N VAL A 21 5.28 -12.41 3.31
CA VAL A 21 4.34 -13.23 2.54
C VAL A 21 5.13 -14.32 1.82
N VAL A 22 4.66 -15.56 1.94
CA VAL A 22 5.19 -16.70 1.19
C VAL A 22 4.39 -16.84 -0.09
N GLU A 23 5.07 -16.75 -1.24
CA GLU A 23 4.48 -16.88 -2.57
C GLU A 23 4.96 -18.17 -3.24
N ASP A 24 4.04 -18.95 -3.78
CA ASP A 24 4.40 -20.05 -4.69
C ASP A 24 4.68 -19.46 -6.08
N VAL A 25 5.91 -19.60 -6.56
CA VAL A 25 6.31 -19.13 -7.89
C VAL A 25 6.12 -20.26 -8.92
N PRO A 26 5.61 -19.97 -10.13
CA PRO A 26 5.53 -20.96 -11.20
C PRO A 26 6.90 -21.59 -11.45
N LYS A 27 6.95 -22.93 -11.45
CA LYS A 27 8.20 -23.66 -11.72
C LYS A 27 8.37 -23.80 -13.22
N LYS A 28 9.50 -23.33 -13.75
CA LYS A 28 9.94 -23.64 -15.12
C LYS A 28 10.61 -25.02 -15.09
N ILE A 29 9.98 -26.02 -15.68
CA ILE A 29 10.57 -27.35 -15.89
C ILE A 29 10.65 -27.56 -17.40
N ASP A 30 11.85 -27.79 -17.93
CA ASP A 30 12.09 -28.07 -19.35
C ASP A 30 11.51 -27.04 -20.35
N GLY A 31 11.45 -25.76 -19.95
CA GLY A 31 10.93 -24.67 -20.78
C GLY A 31 9.41 -24.47 -20.70
N GLU A 32 8.68 -25.38 -20.05
CA GLU A 32 7.26 -25.20 -19.74
C GLU A 32 7.06 -24.60 -18.35
N VAL A 33 6.17 -23.61 -18.27
CA VAL A 33 5.80 -22.96 -17.02
C VAL A 33 4.66 -23.74 -16.38
N MET A 34 4.94 -24.52 -15.35
CA MET A 34 3.89 -25.20 -14.60
C MET A 34 3.08 -24.17 -13.80
N PRO A 35 1.76 -24.05 -14.04
CA PRO A 35 0.92 -23.12 -13.31
C PRO A 35 0.82 -23.54 -11.84
N VAL A 36 0.77 -22.54 -10.96
CA VAL A 36 0.59 -22.77 -9.53
C VAL A 36 -0.83 -23.23 -9.27
N ASP A 37 -0.99 -24.40 -8.65
CA ASP A 37 -2.29 -24.90 -8.23
C ASP A 37 -2.78 -24.16 -6.97
N ARG A 38 -3.70 -23.21 -7.17
CA ARG A 38 -4.30 -22.36 -6.14
C ARG A 38 -5.41 -23.05 -5.34
N THR A 39 -5.81 -24.26 -5.74
CA THR A 39 -6.77 -25.07 -4.96
C THR A 39 -6.13 -25.66 -3.71
N LYS A 40 -4.80 -25.81 -3.71
CA LYS A 40 -4.02 -26.30 -2.57
C LYS A 40 -4.08 -25.34 -1.37
N PRO A 41 -3.79 -25.85 -0.17
CA PRO A 41 -3.70 -25.03 1.02
C PRO A 41 -2.74 -23.85 0.85
N ASN A 42 -3.05 -22.72 1.47
CA ASN A 42 -2.23 -21.52 1.37
C ASN A 42 -0.83 -21.75 2.00
N PRO A 43 0.27 -21.44 1.30
CA PRO A 43 1.63 -21.64 1.81
C PRO A 43 1.96 -20.79 3.05
N ASN A 44 1.18 -19.75 3.35
CA ASN A 44 1.33 -18.90 4.53
C ASN A 44 0.83 -19.57 5.83
N GLY A 45 0.32 -20.82 5.76
CA GLY A 45 -0.10 -21.61 6.92
C GLY A 45 -1.48 -21.26 7.48
N GLU A 46 -2.19 -20.31 6.87
CA GLU A 46 -3.57 -19.95 7.22
C GLU A 46 -4.38 -19.70 5.94
N GLU A 47 -5.64 -20.15 5.95
CA GLU A 47 -6.60 -19.88 4.87
C GLU A 47 -7.32 -18.55 5.10
N PHE A 48 -7.65 -17.85 4.01
CA PHE A 48 -8.37 -16.58 4.06
C PHE A 48 -9.74 -16.71 3.39
N ASP A 49 -10.76 -16.10 3.98
CA ASP A 49 -12.12 -16.15 3.45
C ASP A 49 -12.35 -15.06 2.41
N ASN A 50 -12.05 -13.82 2.79
CA ASN A 50 -12.42 -12.63 2.04
C ASN A 50 -11.19 -11.77 1.72
N LEU A 51 -10.98 -11.49 0.44
CA LEU A 51 -9.97 -10.56 -0.06
C LEU A 51 -10.64 -9.29 -0.58
N TYR A 52 -10.17 -8.14 -0.10
CA TYR A 52 -10.61 -6.82 -0.53
C TYR A 52 -9.46 -6.09 -1.20
N LEU A 53 -9.65 -5.64 -2.44
CA LEU A 53 -8.63 -4.92 -3.20
C LEU A 53 -9.05 -3.46 -3.38
N ASP A 54 -8.23 -2.54 -2.88
CA ASP A 54 -8.26 -1.16 -3.35
C ASP A 54 -7.56 -1.10 -4.71
N MET A 55 -8.37 -1.02 -5.78
CA MET A 55 -7.90 -1.04 -7.15
C MET A 55 -7.06 0.19 -7.49
N ASN A 56 -7.32 1.34 -6.85
CA ASN A 56 -6.51 2.53 -7.10
C ASN A 56 -5.08 2.34 -6.61
N GLY A 57 -4.90 1.57 -5.54
CA GLY A 57 -3.59 1.13 -5.05
C GLY A 57 -2.84 0.17 -6.00
N ILE A 58 -3.51 -0.41 -6.99
CA ILE A 58 -2.93 -1.27 -8.04
C ILE A 58 -2.70 -0.48 -9.34
N VAL A 59 -3.72 0.28 -9.77
CA VAL A 59 -3.71 1.03 -11.02
C VAL A 59 -2.58 2.07 -11.04
N HIS A 60 -2.35 2.78 -9.92
CA HIS A 60 -1.28 3.77 -9.84
C HIS A 60 0.11 3.16 -10.09
N PRO A 61 0.59 2.14 -9.35
CA PRO A 61 1.85 1.47 -9.64
C PRO A 61 1.94 0.86 -11.04
N CYS A 62 0.84 0.32 -11.58
CA CYS A 62 0.84 -0.27 -12.92
C CYS A 62 0.93 0.79 -14.04
N SER A 63 0.44 2.01 -13.80
CA SER A 63 0.53 3.12 -14.75
C SER A 63 1.92 3.77 -14.80
N HIS A 64 2.66 3.73 -13.69
CA HIS A 64 3.98 4.35 -13.54
C HIS A 64 4.90 3.44 -12.70
N PRO A 65 5.29 2.27 -13.21
CA PRO A 65 6.17 1.36 -12.48
C PRO A 65 7.54 2.01 -12.25
N GLU A 66 8.09 1.87 -11.04
CA GLU A 66 9.44 2.38 -10.71
C GLU A 66 10.54 1.50 -11.34
N ASP A 67 10.28 0.20 -11.48
CA ASP A 67 11.27 -0.81 -11.92
C ASP A 67 11.20 -1.14 -13.42
N LYS A 68 10.17 -0.67 -14.14
CA LYS A 68 9.90 -1.01 -15.55
C LYS A 68 9.54 0.25 -16.35
N PRO A 69 9.72 0.25 -17.68
CA PRO A 69 9.19 1.33 -18.51
C PRO A 69 7.66 1.43 -18.35
N ALA A 70 7.13 2.64 -18.42
CA ALA A 70 5.69 2.89 -18.36
C ALA A 70 4.98 2.20 -19.54
N PRO A 71 3.76 1.66 -19.32
CA PRO A 71 2.98 1.04 -20.40
C PRO A 71 2.66 2.08 -21.48
N LYS A 72 2.77 1.68 -22.75
CA LYS A 72 2.59 2.57 -23.91
C LYS A 72 1.12 2.78 -24.26
N THR A 73 0.26 1.81 -23.95
CA THR A 73 -1.17 1.84 -24.27
C THR A 73 -2.03 1.55 -23.04
N GLU A 74 -3.30 1.99 -23.06
CA GLU A 74 -4.27 1.61 -22.03
C GLU A 74 -4.45 0.09 -21.96
N THR A 75 -4.34 -0.62 -23.08
CA THR A 75 -4.42 -2.08 -23.14
C THR A 75 -3.28 -2.75 -22.37
N ASP A 76 -2.04 -2.30 -22.58
CA ASP A 76 -0.88 -2.81 -21.83
C ASP A 76 -1.02 -2.54 -20.34
N MET A 77 -1.59 -1.38 -19.97
CA MET A 77 -1.90 -1.05 -18.59
C MET A 77 -2.93 -2.00 -17.98
N MET A 78 -4.00 -2.35 -18.71
CA MET A 78 -4.99 -3.33 -18.25
C MET A 78 -4.36 -4.71 -18.07
N LEU A 79 -3.50 -5.15 -18.98
CA LEU A 79 -2.76 -6.41 -18.84
C LEU A 79 -1.86 -6.40 -17.58
N ALA A 80 -1.14 -5.31 -17.34
CA ALA A 80 -0.34 -5.16 -16.12
C ALA A 80 -1.21 -5.20 -14.85
N ILE A 81 -2.38 -4.56 -14.87
CA ILE A 81 -3.35 -4.62 -13.76
C ILE A 81 -3.83 -6.05 -13.55
N TYR A 82 -4.11 -6.81 -14.62
CA TYR A 82 -4.53 -8.21 -14.52
C TYR A 82 -3.43 -9.08 -13.91
N GLU A 83 -2.19 -8.96 -14.38
CA GLU A 83 -1.05 -9.70 -13.85
C GLU A 83 -0.82 -9.41 -12.37
N TYR A 84 -0.88 -8.13 -11.98
CA TYR A 84 -0.69 -7.72 -10.59
C TYR A 84 -1.83 -8.23 -9.69
N THR A 85 -3.07 -8.07 -10.13
CA THR A 85 -4.25 -8.55 -9.40
C THR A 85 -4.21 -10.07 -9.26
N ASP A 86 -3.81 -10.78 -10.31
CA ASP A 86 -3.68 -12.24 -10.31
C ASP A 86 -2.59 -12.72 -9.33
N ARG A 87 -1.46 -12.01 -9.26
CA ARG A 87 -0.43 -12.25 -8.24
C ARG A 87 -0.99 -12.09 -6.83
N VAL A 88 -1.72 -10.99 -6.56
CA VAL A 88 -2.32 -10.74 -5.24
C VAL A 88 -3.34 -11.82 -4.86
N VAL A 89 -4.24 -12.19 -5.77
CA VAL A 89 -5.20 -13.28 -5.54
C VAL A 89 -4.47 -14.61 -5.33
N GLY A 90 -3.39 -14.88 -6.06
CA GLY A 90 -2.59 -16.10 -5.92
C GLY A 90 -1.88 -16.24 -4.57
N MET A 91 -1.44 -15.13 -3.97
CA MET A 91 -0.83 -15.11 -2.64
C MET A 91 -1.85 -15.35 -1.52
N VAL A 92 -3.03 -14.74 -1.64
CA VAL A 92 -4.06 -14.77 -0.59
C VAL A 92 -4.94 -16.03 -0.69
N ARG A 93 -5.28 -16.48 -1.90
CA ARG A 93 -6.20 -17.60 -2.16
C ARG A 93 -7.52 -17.47 -1.37
N PRO A 94 -8.31 -16.40 -1.59
CA PRO A 94 -9.61 -16.23 -0.93
C PRO A 94 -10.55 -17.40 -1.22
N ARG A 95 -11.23 -17.91 -0.19
CA ARG A 95 -12.12 -19.09 -0.30
C ARG A 95 -13.61 -18.75 -0.43
N LYS A 96 -14.03 -17.54 -0.05
CA LYS A 96 -15.44 -17.14 -0.04
C LYS A 96 -15.71 -15.91 -0.91
N LEU A 97 -14.90 -14.85 -0.78
CA LEU A 97 -15.18 -13.56 -1.42
C LEU A 97 -13.92 -12.88 -1.96
N LEU A 98 -14.02 -12.35 -3.18
CA LEU A 98 -13.15 -11.33 -3.73
C LEU A 98 -13.95 -10.04 -3.97
N TYR A 99 -13.54 -8.95 -3.35
CA TYR A 99 -14.17 -7.64 -3.47
C TYR A 99 -13.19 -6.66 -4.13
N LEU A 100 -13.52 -6.18 -5.32
CA LEU A 100 -12.74 -5.22 -6.09
C LEU A 100 -13.35 -3.83 -5.91
N ALA A 101 -12.64 -2.93 -5.24
CA ALA A 101 -13.11 -1.57 -4.96
C ALA A 101 -12.31 -0.54 -5.77
N VAL A 102 -12.98 0.12 -6.71
CA VAL A 102 -12.43 1.23 -7.49
C VAL A 102 -12.91 2.54 -6.86
N ASP A 103 -12.10 3.61 -6.77
CA ASP A 103 -12.60 4.87 -6.21
C ASP A 103 -13.76 5.41 -7.05
N GLY A 104 -14.85 5.78 -6.37
CA GLY A 104 -15.94 6.58 -6.93
C GLY A 104 -15.87 8.03 -6.47
N VAL A 105 -17.00 8.75 -6.61
CA VAL A 105 -17.08 10.16 -6.20
C VAL A 105 -16.86 10.27 -4.68
N ALA A 106 -15.77 10.93 -4.28
CA ALA A 106 -15.37 11.07 -2.88
C ALA A 106 -16.05 12.27 -2.18
N PRO A 107 -16.09 12.31 -0.84
CA PRO A 107 -16.61 13.46 -0.09
C PRO A 107 -15.79 14.75 -0.33
N ARG A 108 -16.43 15.92 -0.15
CA ARG A 108 -15.80 17.23 -0.39
C ARG A 108 -14.46 17.43 0.32
N ALA A 109 -14.31 16.90 1.55
CA ALA A 109 -13.06 16.96 2.29
C ALA A 109 -11.91 16.27 1.54
N LYS A 110 -12.17 15.07 1.00
CA LYS A 110 -11.20 14.33 0.19
C LYS A 110 -10.99 14.99 -1.17
N MET A 111 -12.03 15.51 -1.81
CA MET A 111 -11.91 16.24 -3.08
C MET A 111 -10.92 17.40 -2.99
N ASN A 112 -10.94 18.17 -1.89
CA ASN A 112 -9.97 19.26 -1.69
C ASN A 112 -8.54 18.72 -1.60
N GLN A 113 -8.32 17.61 -0.88
CA GLN A 113 -7.02 16.97 -0.76
C GLN A 113 -6.53 16.41 -2.11
N GLN A 114 -7.39 15.71 -2.86
CA GLN A 114 -7.10 15.19 -4.19
C GLN A 114 -6.80 16.34 -5.17
N ARG A 115 -7.57 17.43 -5.13
CA ARG A 115 -7.30 18.64 -5.91
C ARG A 115 -5.90 19.18 -5.62
N SER A 116 -5.56 19.44 -4.35
CA SER A 116 -4.23 19.93 -4.00
C SER A 116 -3.09 19.01 -4.44
N ARG A 117 -3.28 17.68 -4.34
CA ARG A 117 -2.30 16.69 -4.83
C ARG A 117 -2.10 16.77 -6.33
N ARG A 118 -3.19 16.81 -7.11
CA ARG A 118 -3.16 16.84 -8.57
C ARG A 118 -2.57 18.13 -9.14
N PHE A 119 -2.91 19.26 -8.52
CA PHE A 119 -2.30 20.55 -8.89
C PHE A 119 -0.79 20.55 -8.65
N ARG A 120 -0.32 19.90 -7.57
CA ARG A 120 1.11 19.77 -7.30
C ARG A 120 1.79 18.83 -8.29
N SER A 121 1.23 17.65 -8.54
CA SER A 121 1.82 16.69 -9.47
C SER A 121 1.85 17.20 -10.90
N ALA A 122 0.82 17.94 -11.34
CA ALA A 122 0.82 18.59 -12.66
C ALA A 122 1.93 19.64 -12.78
N ARG A 123 2.16 20.43 -11.72
CA ARG A 123 3.24 21.41 -11.70
C ARG A 123 4.62 20.75 -11.69
N GLU A 124 4.80 19.71 -10.87
CA GLU A 124 6.05 18.94 -10.81
C GLU A 124 6.34 18.20 -12.13
N ALA A 125 5.31 17.74 -12.84
CA ALA A 125 5.46 17.14 -14.16
C ALA A 125 5.89 18.18 -15.20
N GLN A 126 5.26 19.36 -15.21
CA GLN A 126 5.64 20.46 -16.08
C GLN A 126 7.09 20.93 -15.83
N GLU A 127 7.47 21.11 -14.56
CA GLU A 127 8.84 21.48 -14.18
C GLU A 127 9.87 20.44 -14.69
N LYS A 128 9.56 19.13 -14.56
CA LYS A 128 10.43 18.05 -15.08
C LYS A 128 10.53 18.01 -16.60
N ASP A 129 9.42 18.28 -17.30
CA ASP A 129 9.40 18.31 -18.76
C ASP A 129 10.21 19.51 -19.29
N ASP A 130 10.09 20.67 -18.62
CA ASP A 130 10.87 21.87 -18.93
C ASP A 130 12.37 21.62 -18.67
N GLU A 131 12.75 21.05 -17.52
CA GLU A 131 14.12 20.66 -17.18
C GLU A 131 14.70 19.66 -18.20
N ARG A 132 13.92 18.67 -18.62
CA ARG A 132 14.34 17.69 -19.62
C ARG A 132 14.54 18.35 -20.99
N ALA A 133 13.65 19.27 -21.37
CA ALA A 133 13.77 20.00 -22.63
C ALA A 133 15.01 20.92 -22.65
N GLU A 134 15.32 21.59 -21.54
CA GLU A 134 16.54 22.38 -21.38
C GLU A 134 17.80 21.52 -21.43
N PHE A 135 17.79 20.37 -20.75
CA PHE A 135 18.90 19.42 -20.76
C PHE A 135 19.17 18.87 -22.17
N VAL A 136 18.12 18.53 -22.93
CA VAL A 136 18.24 18.09 -24.33
C VAL A 136 18.82 19.20 -25.22
N LYS A 137 18.42 20.47 -25.02
CA LYS A 137 19.00 21.63 -25.74
C LYS A 137 20.48 21.84 -25.41
N MET A 138 20.88 21.67 -24.14
CA MET A 138 22.29 21.76 -23.76
C MET A 138 23.10 20.62 -24.41
N LEU A 139 22.61 19.39 -24.35
CA LEU A 139 23.26 18.24 -24.99
C LEU A 139 23.39 18.39 -26.51
N SER A 140 22.36 18.90 -27.18
CA SER A 140 22.41 19.11 -28.64
C SER A 140 23.44 20.18 -29.00
N SER A 141 23.55 21.27 -28.23
CA SER A 141 24.59 22.29 -28.45
C SER A 141 26.01 21.74 -28.19
N GLN A 142 26.18 20.88 -27.19
CA GLN A 142 27.45 20.25 -26.87
C GLN A 142 27.87 19.20 -27.91
N LYS A 143 26.93 18.39 -28.43
CA LYS A 143 27.21 17.45 -29.53
C LYS A 143 27.48 18.16 -30.85
N ALA A 144 26.76 19.25 -31.14
CA ALA A 144 27.01 20.09 -32.32
C ALA A 144 28.44 20.67 -32.33
N SER A 145 28.99 21.01 -31.15
CA SER A 145 30.40 21.45 -31.04
C SER A 145 31.43 20.32 -31.13
N ARG A 146 31.03 19.05 -30.95
CA ARG A 146 31.91 17.86 -31.06
C ARG A 146 31.82 17.15 -32.42
N GLY A 147 30.94 17.60 -33.32
CA GLY A 147 30.85 17.09 -34.69
C GLY A 147 30.24 15.68 -34.83
N GLU A 148 29.46 15.22 -33.84
CA GLU A 148 28.75 13.94 -33.88
C GLU A 148 27.31 14.10 -34.39
N ASP A 149 26.80 13.10 -35.14
CA ASP A 149 25.50 13.12 -35.80
C ASP A 149 24.32 13.40 -34.84
N ILE A 150 23.52 14.40 -35.22
CA ILE A 150 22.47 15.03 -34.41
C ILE A 150 21.17 14.18 -34.37
N ASN A 151 21.03 13.22 -35.29
CA ASN A 151 19.79 12.46 -35.52
C ASN A 151 19.49 11.36 -34.48
N SER A 152 20.36 11.13 -33.49
CA SER A 152 20.16 10.11 -32.45
C SER A 152 19.39 10.61 -31.20
N VAL A 153 19.01 11.90 -31.16
CA VAL A 153 18.39 12.51 -29.97
C VAL A 153 16.88 12.73 -30.14
N GLU A 154 16.32 12.40 -31.30
CA GLU A 154 14.87 12.41 -31.56
C GLU A 154 14.15 11.17 -31.02
N GLU A 155 14.82 10.32 -30.22
CA GLU A 155 14.15 9.24 -29.48
C GLU A 155 13.23 9.81 -28.39
N VAL A 156 12.07 10.21 -28.88
CA VAL A 156 10.75 10.21 -28.29
C VAL A 156 10.73 10.70 -26.84
N VAL A 157 10.41 11.99 -26.69
CA VAL A 157 9.68 12.44 -25.50
C VAL A 157 8.33 11.69 -25.50
N GLU A 158 8.34 10.42 -25.10
CA GLU A 158 7.12 9.65 -24.88
C GLU A 158 6.39 10.41 -23.77
N LYS A 159 5.24 11.00 -24.13
CA LYS A 159 4.41 11.73 -23.19
C LYS A 159 4.04 10.77 -22.06
N THR A 160 4.47 11.10 -20.85
CA THR A 160 4.07 10.40 -19.64
C THR A 160 2.54 10.33 -19.59
N TRP A 161 2.00 9.15 -19.32
CA TRP A 161 0.55 8.94 -19.22
C TRP A 161 -0.07 9.89 -18.19
N ASP A 162 -1.20 10.52 -18.52
CA ASP A 162 -1.85 11.43 -17.58
C ASP A 162 -2.53 10.66 -16.44
N SER A 163 -1.84 10.58 -15.30
CA SER A 163 -2.37 9.98 -14.07
C SER A 163 -3.68 10.60 -13.57
N ASN A 164 -4.06 11.81 -14.02
CA ASN A 164 -5.35 12.41 -13.70
C ASN A 164 -6.52 11.69 -14.38
N ALA A 165 -6.25 10.86 -15.41
CA ALA A 165 -7.24 9.97 -16.00
C ALA A 165 -7.83 8.97 -14.97
N ILE A 166 -7.11 8.70 -13.87
CA ILE A 166 -7.56 7.88 -12.74
C ILE A 166 -8.51 8.71 -11.86
N THR A 167 -9.69 8.99 -12.40
CA THR A 167 -10.76 9.78 -11.76
C THR A 167 -12.12 9.27 -12.19
N PRO A 168 -13.09 9.12 -11.28
CA PRO A 168 -14.47 8.81 -11.66
C PRO A 168 -14.99 9.72 -12.77
N GLY A 169 -15.63 9.14 -13.77
CA GLY A 169 -16.22 9.86 -14.91
C GLY A 169 -15.32 10.02 -16.13
N THR A 170 -14.07 9.55 -16.11
CA THR A 170 -13.22 9.53 -17.31
C THR A 170 -13.49 8.28 -18.17
N PRO A 171 -13.20 8.34 -19.49
CA PRO A 171 -13.28 7.17 -20.37
C PRO A 171 -12.42 5.99 -19.87
N PHE A 172 -11.23 6.29 -19.34
CA PHE A 172 -10.32 5.31 -18.77
C PHE A 172 -10.97 4.48 -17.65
N MET A 173 -11.72 5.11 -16.74
CA MET A 173 -12.38 4.39 -15.64
C MET A 173 -13.54 3.52 -16.13
N HIS A 174 -14.20 3.90 -17.23
CA HIS A 174 -15.21 3.05 -17.86
C HIS A 174 -14.57 1.82 -18.50
N LEU A 175 -13.48 2.02 -19.25
CA LEU A 175 -12.68 0.93 -19.81
C LEU A 175 -12.16 -0.01 -18.72
N LEU A 176 -11.67 0.53 -17.59
CA LEU A 176 -11.22 -0.27 -16.44
C LEU A 176 -12.36 -1.13 -15.89
N ALA A 177 -13.57 -0.60 -15.76
CA ALA A 177 -14.72 -1.36 -15.25
C ALA A 177 -15.09 -2.53 -16.18
N GLU A 178 -15.19 -2.29 -17.48
CA GLU A 178 -15.46 -3.33 -18.49
C GLU A 178 -14.34 -4.38 -18.50
N SER A 179 -13.09 -3.92 -18.45
CA SER A 179 -11.89 -4.76 -18.40
C SER A 179 -11.91 -5.68 -17.18
N LEU A 180 -12.26 -5.18 -16.00
CA LEU A 180 -12.33 -5.99 -14.78
C LEU A 180 -13.48 -7.01 -14.84
N GLN A 181 -14.62 -6.64 -15.41
CA GLN A 181 -15.74 -7.56 -15.60
C GLN A 181 -15.37 -8.71 -16.54
N TYR A 182 -14.74 -8.40 -17.68
CA TYR A 182 -14.24 -9.39 -18.63
C TYR A 182 -13.22 -10.32 -17.96
N TRP A 183 -12.25 -9.76 -17.25
CA TRP A 183 -11.22 -10.54 -16.57
C TRP A 183 -11.80 -11.50 -15.51
N CYS A 184 -12.77 -11.05 -14.72
CA CYS A 184 -13.45 -11.92 -13.77
C CYS A 184 -14.19 -13.07 -14.49
N ALA A 185 -14.92 -12.78 -15.56
CA ALA A 185 -15.61 -13.81 -16.36
C ALA A 185 -14.63 -14.82 -16.98
N TYR A 186 -13.49 -14.35 -17.47
CA TYR A 186 -12.41 -15.20 -17.96
C TYR A 186 -11.85 -16.10 -16.85
N LYS A 187 -11.63 -15.56 -15.64
CA LYS A 187 -11.11 -16.33 -14.50
C LYS A 187 -12.08 -17.39 -14.00
N PHE A 188 -13.39 -17.13 -13.98
CA PHE A 188 -14.40 -18.16 -13.67
C PHE A 188 -14.36 -19.35 -14.63
N THR A 189 -13.95 -19.13 -15.87
CA THR A 189 -13.90 -20.19 -16.90
C THR A 189 -12.56 -20.94 -16.88
N THR A 190 -11.47 -20.26 -16.52
CA THR A 190 -10.10 -20.79 -16.67
C THR A 190 -9.47 -21.26 -15.36
N ASP A 191 -9.80 -20.67 -14.22
CA ASP A 191 -9.17 -20.97 -12.93
C ASP A 191 -10.15 -21.73 -12.01
N PRO A 192 -9.90 -23.02 -11.73
CA PRO A 192 -10.74 -23.82 -10.85
C PRO A 192 -10.90 -23.24 -9.44
N SER A 193 -9.94 -22.44 -8.94
CA SER A 193 -10.02 -21.87 -7.59
C SER A 193 -11.13 -20.81 -7.45
N TRP A 194 -11.67 -20.32 -8.57
CA TRP A 194 -12.72 -19.29 -8.58
C TRP A 194 -14.13 -19.87 -8.55
N ARG A 195 -14.29 -21.18 -8.72
CA ARG A 195 -15.60 -21.84 -8.88
C ARG A 195 -16.58 -21.54 -7.74
N ASP A 196 -16.11 -21.62 -6.50
CA ASP A 196 -16.95 -21.46 -5.31
C ASP A 196 -16.87 -20.04 -4.71
N MET A 197 -16.02 -19.18 -5.29
CA MET A 197 -15.78 -17.82 -4.79
C MET A 197 -16.79 -16.83 -5.38
N LYS A 198 -17.32 -15.96 -4.52
CA LYS A 198 -18.13 -14.82 -4.96
C LYS A 198 -17.22 -13.65 -5.32
N VAL A 199 -17.48 -12.99 -6.44
CA VAL A 199 -16.74 -11.79 -6.85
C VAL A 199 -17.70 -10.60 -6.87
N ILE A 200 -17.33 -9.52 -6.19
CA ILE A 200 -18.08 -8.26 -6.17
C ILE A 200 -17.18 -7.16 -6.75
N ILE A 201 -17.67 -6.48 -7.77
CA ILE A 201 -17.00 -5.32 -8.38
C ILE A 201 -17.78 -4.07 -7.97
N SER A 202 -17.11 -3.18 -7.25
CA SER A 202 -17.61 -1.83 -6.97
C SER A 202 -16.81 -0.83 -7.79
N ASP A 203 -17.33 -0.53 -8.98
CA ASP A 203 -16.70 0.37 -9.94
C ASP A 203 -16.73 1.85 -9.51
N ALA A 204 -16.22 2.73 -10.38
CA ALA A 204 -16.18 4.17 -10.14
C ALA A 204 -17.55 4.87 -10.20
N SER A 205 -18.60 4.19 -10.69
CA SER A 205 -19.96 4.73 -10.71
C SER A 205 -20.59 4.73 -9.31
N VAL A 206 -20.16 3.79 -8.45
CA VAL A 206 -20.60 3.71 -7.06
C VAL A 206 -19.86 4.76 -6.22
N PRO A 207 -20.56 5.73 -5.60
CA PRO A 207 -19.93 6.82 -4.85
C PRO A 207 -19.20 6.31 -3.60
N GLY A 208 -18.11 7.00 -3.25
CA GLY A 208 -17.26 6.68 -2.11
C GLY A 208 -15.86 6.19 -2.51
N GLU A 209 -14.91 6.42 -1.61
CA GLU A 209 -13.52 5.95 -1.73
C GLU A 209 -13.46 4.43 -1.59
N GLY A 210 -12.58 3.76 -2.31
CA GLY A 210 -12.45 2.29 -2.38
C GLY A 210 -12.30 1.68 -0.99
N GLU A 211 -11.37 2.19 -0.18
CA GLU A 211 -11.17 1.76 1.21
C GLU A 211 -12.45 1.91 2.05
N HIS A 212 -13.20 3.01 1.89
CA HIS A 212 -14.42 3.25 2.66
C HIS A 212 -15.59 2.38 2.17
N LYS A 213 -15.66 2.06 0.87
CA LYS A 213 -16.64 1.11 0.31
C LYS A 213 -16.42 -0.29 0.87
N ILE A 214 -15.16 -0.73 0.92
CA ILE A 214 -14.77 -2.00 1.58
C ILE A 214 -15.19 -2.00 3.04
N MET A 215 -14.85 -0.95 3.79
CA MET A 215 -15.16 -0.89 5.22
C MET A 215 -16.67 -0.82 5.49
N ASN A 216 -17.43 -0.15 4.63
CA ASN A 216 -18.90 -0.16 4.68
C ASN A 216 -19.46 -1.57 4.44
N PHE A 217 -18.90 -2.31 3.48
CA PHE A 217 -19.29 -3.68 3.21
C PHE A 217 -18.98 -4.60 4.40
N VAL A 218 -17.79 -4.52 5.00
CA VAL A 218 -17.45 -5.33 6.18
C VAL A 218 -18.40 -5.04 7.34
N ARG A 219 -18.68 -3.76 7.62
CA ARG A 219 -19.65 -3.37 8.67
C ARG A 219 -21.06 -3.85 8.39
N SER A 220 -21.51 -3.80 7.14
CA SER A 220 -22.85 -4.28 6.78
C SER A 220 -22.96 -5.80 6.93
N GLN A 221 -21.93 -6.55 6.51
CA GLN A 221 -21.86 -7.99 6.74
C GLN A 221 -21.92 -8.32 8.23
N ARG A 222 -21.08 -7.69 9.06
CA ARG A 222 -21.06 -7.90 10.52
C ARG A 222 -22.43 -7.66 11.19
N SER A 223 -23.24 -6.76 10.65
CA SER A 223 -24.58 -6.46 11.19
C SER A 223 -25.63 -7.55 10.88
N LEU A 224 -25.33 -8.47 9.96
CA LEU A 224 -26.22 -9.56 9.61
C LEU A 224 -26.16 -10.69 10.65
N PRO A 225 -27.31 -11.25 11.08
CA PRO A 225 -27.34 -12.39 12.00
C PRO A 225 -26.64 -13.65 11.47
N THR A 226 -26.50 -13.78 10.16
CA THR A 226 -25.88 -14.92 9.47
C THR A 226 -24.37 -14.78 9.29
N HIS A 227 -23.78 -13.66 9.72
CA HIS A 227 -22.34 -13.42 9.61
C HIS A 227 -21.55 -14.39 10.50
N ASP A 228 -20.47 -14.94 9.95
CA ASP A 228 -19.54 -15.76 10.69
C ASP A 228 -18.51 -14.84 11.39
N PRO A 229 -18.50 -14.75 12.74
CA PRO A 229 -17.58 -13.88 13.48
C PRO A 229 -16.09 -14.27 13.32
N ASN A 230 -15.81 -15.48 12.82
CA ASN A 230 -14.45 -15.96 12.60
C ASN A 230 -14.00 -15.80 11.14
N THR A 231 -14.74 -15.05 10.33
CA THR A 231 -14.34 -14.73 8.95
C THR A 231 -12.97 -14.07 8.94
N ARG A 232 -12.06 -14.58 8.10
CA ARG A 232 -10.71 -14.06 7.94
C ARG A 232 -10.63 -13.09 6.78
N HIS A 233 -10.34 -11.85 7.11
CA HIS A 233 -10.34 -10.71 6.19
C HIS A 233 -8.92 -10.31 5.80
N VAL A 234 -8.70 -10.10 4.51
CA VAL A 234 -7.46 -9.52 3.97
C VAL A 234 -7.81 -8.31 3.13
N ILE A 235 -7.26 -7.14 3.46
CA ILE A 235 -7.33 -5.96 2.59
C ILE A 235 -5.96 -5.68 1.98
N TYR A 236 -5.93 -5.48 0.67
CA TYR A 236 -4.74 -4.99 -0.02
C TYR A 236 -4.79 -3.47 -0.15
N GLY A 237 -3.69 -2.82 0.19
CA GLY A 237 -3.45 -1.43 -0.18
C GLY A 237 -2.23 -0.83 0.50
N LEU A 238 -1.81 0.33 0.00
CA LEU A 238 -0.55 0.98 0.40
C LEU A 238 -0.73 1.97 1.55
N ASP A 239 -1.97 2.41 1.80
CA ASP A 239 -2.26 3.47 2.76
C ASP A 239 -2.15 3.00 4.21
N ALA A 240 -1.52 3.83 5.05
CA ALA A 240 -1.35 3.54 6.47
C ALA A 240 -2.69 3.62 7.23
N ASP A 241 -3.69 4.29 6.66
CA ASP A 241 -5.03 4.40 7.23
C ASP A 241 -5.75 3.04 7.23
N LEU A 242 -5.36 2.11 6.35
CA LEU A 242 -5.94 0.76 6.29
C LEU A 242 -5.77 -0.04 7.58
N ILE A 243 -4.70 0.18 8.34
CA ILE A 243 -4.53 -0.50 9.64
C ILE A 243 -5.51 0.05 10.68
N MET A 244 -5.78 1.36 10.63
CA MET A 244 -6.73 2.04 11.52
C MET A 244 -8.15 1.65 11.16
N LEU A 245 -8.46 1.62 9.87
CA LEU A 245 -9.74 1.17 9.35
C LEU A 245 -9.97 -0.31 9.69
N GLY A 246 -8.95 -1.16 9.56
CA GLY A 246 -8.98 -2.56 9.98
C GLY A 246 -9.30 -2.71 11.47
N LEU A 247 -8.65 -1.94 12.35
CA LEU A 247 -8.98 -1.92 13.78
C LEU A 247 -10.43 -1.50 14.04
N ALA A 248 -10.91 -0.47 13.33
CA ALA A 248 -12.26 0.06 13.47
C ALA A 248 -13.36 -0.86 12.92
N THR A 249 -13.01 -1.94 12.21
CA THR A 249 -13.99 -3.00 11.86
C THR A 249 -14.39 -3.84 13.05
N HIS A 250 -13.55 -3.90 14.09
CA HIS A 250 -13.64 -4.82 15.22
C HIS A 250 -13.69 -6.30 14.81
N GLU A 251 -13.26 -6.65 13.59
CA GLU A 251 -13.07 -8.05 13.19
C GLU A 251 -11.79 -8.60 13.81
N PRO A 252 -11.83 -9.75 14.50
CA PRO A 252 -10.67 -10.30 15.18
C PRO A 252 -9.61 -10.80 14.19
N HIS A 253 -10.03 -11.37 13.05
CA HIS A 253 -9.14 -11.94 12.05
C HIS A 253 -9.02 -11.01 10.84
N PHE A 254 -8.22 -9.96 10.98
CA PHE A 254 -8.00 -8.98 9.93
C PHE A 254 -6.51 -8.80 9.64
N ARG A 255 -6.14 -8.82 8.36
CA ARG A 255 -4.77 -8.55 7.89
C ARG A 255 -4.76 -7.51 6.79
N VAL A 256 -3.70 -6.71 6.75
CA VAL A 256 -3.42 -5.82 5.61
C VAL A 256 -2.27 -6.43 4.82
N LEU A 257 -2.46 -6.59 3.51
CA LEU A 257 -1.44 -7.00 2.56
C LEU A 257 -0.88 -5.76 1.88
N ARG A 258 0.44 -5.66 1.78
CA ARG A 258 1.12 -4.54 1.12
C ARG A 258 2.49 -4.95 0.59
N GLU A 259 3.02 -4.16 -0.32
CA GLU A 259 4.42 -4.27 -0.71
C GLU A 259 5.37 -3.85 0.42
N ASP A 260 6.54 -4.50 0.47
CA ASP A 260 7.62 -4.07 1.34
C ASP A 260 8.34 -2.85 0.76
N VAL A 261 8.02 -1.68 1.32
CA VAL A 261 8.63 -0.39 0.93
C VAL A 261 10.09 -0.29 1.39
N PHE A 262 10.54 -1.15 2.31
CA PHE A 262 11.93 -1.14 2.77
C PHE A 262 12.85 -2.03 1.92
N PHE A 263 12.30 -2.87 1.05
CA PHE A 263 13.09 -3.76 0.19
C PHE A 263 14.02 -3.00 -0.78
N ASP A 264 13.52 -1.92 -1.40
CA ASP A 264 14.29 -1.16 -2.40
C ASP A 264 15.44 -0.34 -1.80
N SER A 265 15.47 -0.15 -0.47
CA SER A 265 16.53 0.56 0.24
C SER A 265 17.91 -0.13 0.13
N GLY A 266 17.93 -1.40 -0.28
CA GLY A 266 19.14 -2.21 -0.45
C GLY A 266 19.53 -2.50 -1.90
N LYS A 267 18.61 -2.38 -2.87
CA LYS A 267 18.83 -2.78 -4.27
C LYS A 267 19.88 -1.92 -4.97
N ASP A 268 19.93 -0.63 -4.66
CA ASP A 268 20.82 0.32 -5.32
C ASP A 268 22.24 0.38 -4.69
N LYS A 269 22.48 -0.41 -3.63
CA LYS A 269 23.81 -0.53 -3.05
C LYS A 269 24.68 -1.41 -3.94
N LYS A 270 25.58 -0.77 -4.69
CA LYS A 270 26.65 -1.45 -5.42
C LYS A 270 27.60 -2.16 -4.43
N CYS A 271 27.92 -3.42 -4.70
CA CYS A 271 28.91 -4.16 -3.95
C CYS A 271 30.28 -3.49 -4.09
N THR A 272 30.92 -3.14 -2.98
CA THR A 272 32.22 -2.45 -2.97
C THR A 272 33.37 -3.29 -3.51
N ARG A 273 33.17 -4.62 -3.63
CA ARG A 273 34.15 -5.58 -4.14
C ARG A 273 34.09 -5.74 -5.66
N CYS A 274 32.92 -6.07 -6.21
CA CYS A 274 32.79 -6.38 -7.65
C CYS A 274 32.03 -5.33 -8.47
N GLY A 275 31.41 -4.33 -7.83
CA GLY A 275 30.62 -3.28 -8.52
C GLY A 275 29.17 -3.65 -8.85
N ARG A 276 28.78 -4.93 -8.73
CA ARG A 276 27.42 -5.43 -9.01
C ARG A 276 26.38 -4.94 -7.98
N LYS A 277 25.13 -4.78 -8.41
CA LYS A 277 23.97 -4.51 -7.54
C LYS A 277 23.42 -5.81 -6.92
N GLY A 278 22.61 -5.70 -5.86
CA GLY A 278 21.84 -6.82 -5.30
C GLY A 278 22.51 -7.71 -4.23
N HIS A 279 23.77 -7.47 -3.84
CA HIS A 279 24.41 -8.20 -2.73
C HIS A 279 25.44 -7.36 -1.96
N ILE A 280 25.72 -7.75 -0.71
CA ILE A 280 26.73 -7.12 0.15
C ILE A 280 28.10 -7.81 -0.01
N ARG A 281 29.19 -7.08 0.30
CA ARG A 281 30.58 -7.56 0.16
C ARG A 281 30.82 -8.94 0.78
N SER A 282 30.18 -9.25 1.91
CA SER A 282 30.32 -10.54 2.60
C SER A 282 29.74 -11.73 1.83
N ASN A 283 28.73 -11.50 0.97
CA ASN A 283 28.09 -12.54 0.15
C ASN A 283 28.58 -12.48 -1.31
N CYS A 284 29.69 -11.79 -1.57
CA CYS A 284 30.23 -11.63 -2.91
C CYS A 284 31.09 -12.84 -3.30
N THR A 285 30.69 -13.54 -4.36
CA THR A 285 31.39 -14.71 -4.92
C THR A 285 32.49 -14.33 -5.91
N PHE A 286 32.67 -13.04 -6.20
CA PHE A 286 33.69 -12.55 -7.13
C PHE A 286 35.11 -12.74 -6.54
N PRO A 287 36.15 -13.08 -7.34
CA PRO A 287 37.53 -13.23 -6.87
C PRO A 287 38.07 -11.97 -6.15
N ASP A 288 38.94 -12.11 -5.14
CA ASP A 288 39.52 -10.96 -4.40
C ASP A 288 40.80 -10.40 -5.05
N ASP A 289 40.88 -10.45 -6.38
CA ASP A 289 42.13 -10.15 -7.10
C ASP A 289 42.28 -8.66 -7.45
N GLY A 290 41.44 -7.79 -6.85
CA GLY A 290 41.42 -6.35 -7.10
C GLY A 290 40.74 -5.91 -8.41
N THR A 291 40.35 -6.87 -9.26
CA THR A 291 39.58 -6.62 -10.49
C THR A 291 38.12 -6.31 -10.17
N LYS A 292 37.61 -5.17 -10.68
CA LYS A 292 36.20 -4.79 -10.62
C LYS A 292 35.60 -4.85 -12.01
N LEU A 293 34.33 -5.24 -12.13
CA LEU A 293 33.58 -5.08 -13.37
C LEU A 293 33.48 -3.60 -13.72
N THR A 294 33.52 -3.28 -15.00
CA THR A 294 33.17 -1.94 -15.47
C THR A 294 31.68 -1.68 -15.21
N GLU A 295 31.27 -0.41 -15.09
CA GLU A 295 29.86 -0.09 -14.85
C GLU A 295 28.94 -0.63 -15.95
N ALA A 296 29.39 -0.58 -17.21
CA ALA A 296 28.65 -1.12 -18.35
C ALA A 296 28.46 -2.64 -18.29
N GLU A 297 29.48 -3.39 -17.88
CA GLU A 297 29.38 -4.86 -17.73
C GLU A 297 28.48 -5.24 -16.55
N ALA A 298 28.60 -4.51 -15.43
CA ALA A 298 27.75 -4.73 -14.26
C ALA A 298 26.28 -4.40 -14.55
N ASP A 299 26.00 -3.35 -15.34
CA ASP A 299 24.65 -2.95 -15.73
C ASP A 299 24.05 -3.89 -16.81
N ALA A 300 24.87 -4.39 -17.74
CA ALA A 300 24.46 -5.40 -18.72
C ALA A 300 24.13 -6.76 -18.05
N GLU A 301 24.94 -7.17 -17.07
CA GLU A 301 24.70 -8.39 -16.29
C GLU A 301 23.47 -8.21 -15.37
N TRP A 302 23.27 -7.02 -14.81
CA TRP A 302 22.09 -6.70 -14.00
C TRP A 302 20.80 -6.67 -14.81
N SER A 303 20.83 -6.13 -16.03
CA SER A 303 19.67 -6.06 -16.93
C SER A 303 19.31 -7.41 -17.54
N SER A 304 20.27 -8.33 -17.68
CA SER A 304 20.04 -9.70 -18.17
C SER A 304 19.64 -10.70 -17.08
N THR A 305 19.80 -10.36 -15.81
CA THR A 305 19.39 -11.22 -14.68
C THR A 305 17.90 -11.03 -14.36
N GLU A 306 17.14 -12.12 -14.21
CA GLU A 306 15.77 -12.06 -13.67
C GLU A 306 15.80 -11.44 -12.27
N GLN A 307 15.31 -10.20 -12.16
CA GLN A 307 15.28 -9.47 -10.90
C GLN A 307 14.29 -10.12 -9.93
N PRO A 308 14.62 -10.22 -8.63
CA PRO A 308 13.71 -10.76 -7.65
C PRO A 308 12.47 -9.86 -7.57
N LEU A 309 11.29 -10.49 -7.64
CA LEU A 309 10.02 -9.80 -7.50
C LEU A 309 9.97 -9.04 -6.18
N LYS A 310 9.38 -7.84 -6.19
CA LYS A 310 9.19 -7.04 -4.99
C LYS A 310 8.35 -7.84 -3.97
N PRO A 311 8.84 -8.07 -2.74
CA PRO A 311 8.17 -8.92 -1.78
C PRO A 311 6.98 -8.21 -1.14
N PHE A 312 6.02 -9.01 -0.68
CA PHE A 312 4.88 -8.54 0.10
C PHE A 312 5.05 -8.86 1.58
N ILE A 313 4.39 -8.05 2.41
CA ILE A 313 4.34 -8.24 3.86
C ILE A 313 2.90 -8.24 4.35
N TRP A 314 2.67 -9.06 5.38
CA TRP A 314 1.45 -9.06 6.17
C TRP A 314 1.56 -8.05 7.31
N LEU A 315 0.51 -7.27 7.51
CA LEU A 315 0.27 -6.54 8.75
C LEU A 315 -0.87 -7.20 9.53
N HIS A 316 -0.53 -7.77 10.67
CA HIS A 316 -1.42 -8.50 11.54
C HIS A 316 -2.17 -7.55 12.48
N VAL A 317 -3.42 -7.24 12.14
CA VAL A 317 -4.26 -6.38 12.99
C VAL A 317 -4.62 -7.10 14.30
N ASN A 318 -4.80 -8.42 14.25
CA ASN A 318 -5.01 -9.25 15.45
C ASN A 318 -3.87 -9.12 16.46
N ILE A 319 -2.60 -9.21 16.01
CA ILE A 319 -1.43 -9.06 16.86
C ILE A 319 -1.33 -7.62 17.39
N LEU A 320 -1.64 -6.62 16.56
CA LEU A 320 -1.69 -5.23 17.01
C LEU A 320 -2.74 -5.03 18.12
N ARG A 321 -3.90 -5.69 18.03
CA ARG A 321 -4.94 -5.64 19.07
C ARG A 321 -4.43 -6.21 20.39
N GLU A 322 -3.65 -7.30 20.37
CA GLU A 322 -3.02 -7.86 21.57
C GLU A 322 -2.01 -6.88 22.20
N TYR A 323 -1.14 -6.27 21.38
CA TYR A 323 -0.23 -5.23 21.87
C TYR A 323 -0.98 -4.06 22.51
N LEU A 324 -2.02 -3.57 21.85
CA LEU A 324 -2.83 -2.46 22.35
C LEU A 324 -3.64 -2.85 23.59
N ALA A 325 -4.07 -4.10 23.73
CA ALA A 325 -4.75 -4.56 24.93
C ALA A 325 -3.86 -4.44 26.17
N VAL A 326 -2.60 -4.85 26.06
CA VAL A 326 -1.62 -4.70 27.15
C VAL A 326 -1.27 -3.22 27.38
N GLU A 327 -1.08 -2.45 26.31
CA GLU A 327 -0.66 -1.05 26.41
C GLU A 327 -1.75 -0.13 27.00
N MET A 328 -3.01 -0.41 26.67
CA MET A 328 -4.16 0.39 27.08
C MET A 328 -4.79 -0.10 28.38
N ASP A 329 -4.31 -1.20 28.94
CA ASP A 329 -4.68 -1.61 30.30
C ASP A 329 -4.03 -0.68 31.33
N SER A 330 -4.86 0.08 32.04
CA SER A 330 -4.45 0.93 33.15
C SER A 330 -4.93 0.33 34.49
N PRO A 331 -4.02 0.03 35.43
CA PRO A 331 -4.39 -0.61 36.70
C PRO A 331 -5.19 0.30 37.65
N ARG A 332 -5.32 1.60 37.35
CA ARG A 332 -6.02 2.60 38.20
C ARG A 332 -7.41 2.99 37.68
N ARG A 333 -8.01 2.18 36.81
CA ARG A 333 -9.32 2.49 36.21
C ARG A 333 -10.46 2.33 37.21
N ARG A 334 -11.46 3.22 37.10
CA ARG A 334 -12.68 3.21 37.94
C ARG A 334 -13.89 2.56 37.25
N PHE A 335 -13.69 1.99 36.07
CA PHE A 335 -14.73 1.40 35.23
C PHE A 335 -14.23 0.09 34.60
N PRO A 336 -15.14 -0.82 34.19
CA PRO A 336 -14.75 -2.09 33.57
C PRO A 336 -13.95 -1.90 32.27
N HIS A 337 -12.92 -2.71 32.06
CA HIS A 337 -12.17 -2.68 30.81
C HIS A 337 -13.02 -3.20 29.66
N ASN A 338 -13.12 -2.40 28.59
CA ASN A 338 -13.56 -2.84 27.29
C ASN A 338 -12.46 -2.54 26.27
N ILE A 339 -11.92 -3.59 25.64
CA ILE A 339 -10.84 -3.45 24.66
C ILE A 339 -11.32 -2.73 23.40
N GLU A 340 -12.52 -3.02 22.88
CA GLU A 340 -13.04 -2.39 21.66
C GLU A 340 -13.13 -0.88 21.82
N ARG A 341 -13.63 -0.39 22.97
CA ARG A 341 -13.68 1.04 23.26
C ARG A 341 -12.29 1.66 23.42
N ALA A 342 -11.33 0.92 23.96
CA ALA A 342 -9.95 1.39 24.07
C ALA A 342 -9.29 1.50 22.68
N LEU A 343 -9.60 0.58 21.77
CA LEU A 343 -9.16 0.63 20.38
C LEU A 343 -9.79 1.81 19.64
N ASP A 344 -11.09 2.08 19.83
CA ASP A 344 -11.76 3.26 19.26
C ASP A 344 -11.11 4.56 19.71
N ASP A 345 -10.84 4.68 21.02
CA ASP A 345 -10.13 5.83 21.59
C ASP A 345 -8.71 5.94 21.00
N TRP A 346 -8.00 4.82 20.81
CA TRP A 346 -6.67 4.81 20.20
C TRP A 346 -6.68 5.24 18.72
N VAL A 347 -7.62 4.73 17.93
CA VAL A 347 -7.83 5.11 16.52
C VAL A 347 -8.18 6.59 16.42
N PHE A 348 -9.08 7.08 17.27
CA PHE A 348 -9.44 8.49 17.34
C PHE A 348 -8.23 9.38 17.64
N MET A 349 -7.42 8.99 18.63
CA MET A 349 -6.18 9.69 18.96
C MET A 349 -5.21 9.70 17.77
N CYS A 350 -5.09 8.61 17.02
CA CYS A 350 -4.26 8.59 15.82
C CYS A 350 -4.74 9.59 14.75
N PHE A 351 -6.04 9.67 14.47
CA PHE A 351 -6.60 10.64 13.52
C PHE A 351 -6.41 12.09 13.95
N PHE A 352 -6.59 12.38 15.25
CA PHE A 352 -6.40 13.73 15.79
C PHE A 352 -4.97 14.23 15.55
N LEU A 353 -3.99 13.36 15.76
CA LEU A 353 -2.57 13.67 15.59
C LEU A 353 -2.18 13.82 14.11
N SER A 354 -2.76 13.00 13.24
CA SER A 354 -2.54 13.09 11.78
C SER A 354 -3.00 14.42 11.19
N ARG A 355 -4.12 14.96 11.71
CA ARG A 355 -4.68 16.27 11.29
C ARG A 355 -3.97 17.47 11.95
N MET A 356 -3.61 17.43 13.23
CA MET A 356 -2.85 18.52 13.87
C MET A 356 -1.45 18.72 13.24
N ALA A 357 -0.78 17.63 12.85
CA ALA A 357 0.51 17.72 12.16
C ALA A 357 0.40 18.40 10.76
N ALA A 358 -0.80 18.55 10.21
CA ALA A 358 -1.04 19.22 8.94
C ALA A 358 -1.26 20.75 9.09
N THR A 359 -1.51 21.27 10.29
CA THR A 359 -1.92 22.68 10.51
C THR A 359 -0.93 23.54 11.30
N SER A 360 0.36 23.15 11.41
CA SER A 360 1.48 23.89 12.05
C SER A 360 1.82 23.42 13.48
N VAL A 361 3.05 22.90 13.67
CA VAL A 361 4.10 23.45 14.55
C VAL A 361 5.44 22.89 14.06
N ARG A 362 6.40 23.76 13.73
CA ARG A 362 7.81 23.41 13.46
C ARG A 362 8.47 23.00 14.78
N GLY A 363 8.85 21.74 14.93
CA GLY A 363 9.63 21.24 16.08
C GLY A 363 10.14 19.80 15.85
N PRO A 364 11.36 19.45 16.32
CA PRO A 364 12.01 18.19 15.99
C PRO A 364 11.63 17.08 16.98
N THR A 365 10.39 16.57 16.94
CA THR A 365 10.03 15.40 17.77
C THR A 365 8.92 14.58 17.13
N ARG A 366 9.26 13.87 16.03
CA ARG A 366 8.35 12.90 15.38
C ARG A 366 8.14 11.63 16.22
N THR A 367 9.11 11.26 17.06
CA THR A 367 9.10 10.01 17.85
C THR A 367 8.62 10.21 19.29
N LEU A 368 9.04 11.30 19.95
CA LEU A 368 8.66 11.65 21.33
C LEU A 368 7.17 11.93 21.50
N ALA A 369 6.54 12.43 20.44
CA ALA A 369 5.12 12.63 20.33
C ALA A 369 4.33 11.39 20.78
N ILE A 370 4.51 10.23 20.16
CA ILE A 370 3.61 9.09 20.40
C ILE A 370 3.91 8.38 21.74
N GLN A 371 5.16 8.41 22.19
CA GLN A 371 5.59 7.82 23.46
C GLN A 371 5.04 8.60 24.68
N LEU A 372 5.12 9.94 24.67
CA LEU A 372 4.46 10.81 25.65
C LEU A 372 2.91 10.65 25.63
N ARG A 373 2.35 10.16 24.52
CA ARG A 373 0.90 10.06 24.26
C ARG A 373 0.25 8.75 24.71
N SER A 374 0.96 7.62 24.74
CA SER A 374 0.45 6.42 25.41
C SER A 374 0.32 6.64 26.92
N SER A 375 1.29 7.35 27.52
CA SER A 375 1.24 7.77 28.92
C SER A 375 0.14 8.80 29.18
N ALA A 376 -0.14 9.70 28.23
CA ALA A 376 -1.26 10.65 28.34
C ALA A 376 -2.61 9.94 28.29
N SER A 377 -2.81 8.97 27.39
CA SER A 377 -4.02 8.14 27.32
C SER A 377 -4.24 7.32 28.60
N ARG A 378 -3.19 6.71 29.16
CA ARG A 378 -3.25 6.02 30.46
C ARG A 378 -3.63 6.96 31.61
N LYS A 379 -3.10 8.19 31.60
CA LYS A 379 -3.42 9.23 32.60
C LYS A 379 -4.85 9.77 32.46
N THR A 380 -5.34 10.00 31.23
CA THR A 380 -6.74 10.42 31.02
C THR A 380 -7.72 9.30 31.36
N GLN A 381 -7.43 8.04 31.02
CA GLN A 381 -8.27 6.91 31.43
C GLN A 381 -8.29 6.66 32.95
N ALA A 382 -7.25 7.05 33.69
CA ALA A 382 -7.22 6.93 35.15
C ALA A 382 -8.08 7.99 35.87
N HIS A 383 -8.29 9.16 35.25
CA HIS A 383 -9.00 10.29 35.89
C HIS A 383 -10.38 10.59 35.28
N MET A 384 -10.71 10.09 34.08
CA MET A 384 -12.03 10.27 33.47
C MET A 384 -12.94 9.07 33.73
N PRO A 385 -14.22 9.27 34.12
CA PRO A 385 -15.14 8.18 34.42
C PRO A 385 -15.72 7.47 33.18
N MET A 386 -15.22 7.72 31.95
CA MET A 386 -15.77 7.12 30.73
C MET A 386 -14.86 7.25 29.48
N PHE A 387 -14.89 6.28 28.57
CA PHE A 387 -14.25 6.28 27.23
C PHE A 387 -14.70 7.47 26.35
N LEU A 388 -13.85 7.94 25.41
CA LEU A 388 -14.06 9.18 24.63
C LEU A 388 -15.25 9.09 23.65
N PHE A 389 -15.60 7.89 23.17
CA PHE A 389 -16.70 7.66 22.23
C PHE A 389 -18.10 7.69 22.88
N SER A 390 -18.54 8.88 23.28
CA SER A 390 -19.97 9.21 23.40
C SER A 390 -20.20 10.55 22.72
N LEU A 391 -20.98 10.55 21.62
CA LEU A 391 -21.14 11.63 20.65
C LEU A 391 -21.49 13.01 21.26
N ARG A 392 -22.03 13.04 22.49
CA ARG A 392 -22.51 14.26 23.15
C ARG A 392 -21.46 14.95 24.04
N MET A 393 -20.26 14.38 24.22
CA MET A 393 -19.26 14.85 25.19
C MET A 393 -17.86 15.17 24.62
N MET A 394 -17.67 15.14 23.29
CA MET A 394 -16.35 15.29 22.66
C MET A 394 -15.63 16.62 22.97
N LEU A 395 -16.34 17.76 22.95
CA LEU A 395 -15.72 19.10 23.05
C LEU A 395 -15.06 19.38 24.41
N ASN A 396 -15.74 19.09 25.52
CA ASN A 396 -15.19 19.32 26.87
C ASN A 396 -14.02 18.38 27.20
N ARG A 397 -13.97 17.20 26.57
CA ARG A 397 -12.96 16.17 26.87
C ARG A 397 -11.66 16.39 26.09
N MET A 398 -11.73 16.90 24.87
CA MET A 398 -10.55 17.34 24.11
C MET A 398 -9.78 18.46 24.84
N GLN A 399 -10.50 19.35 25.52
CA GLN A 399 -9.89 20.43 26.31
C GLN A 399 -9.06 19.91 27.51
N CYS A 400 -9.52 18.84 28.16
CA CYS A 400 -8.75 18.15 29.23
C CYS A 400 -7.52 17.41 28.70
N VAL A 401 -7.60 16.74 27.55
CA VAL A 401 -6.43 16.10 26.91
C VAL A 401 -5.36 17.15 26.59
N MET A 402 -5.76 18.32 26.09
CA MET A 402 -4.83 19.42 25.79
C MET A 402 -4.17 20.01 27.05
N CYS A 403 -4.88 20.13 28.17
CA CYS A 403 -4.32 20.60 29.45
C CYS A 403 -3.32 19.62 30.09
N ILE A 404 -3.36 18.33 29.76
CA ILE A 404 -2.42 17.32 30.31
C ILE A 404 -1.12 17.27 29.48
N THR A 405 -1.14 17.80 28.26
CA THR A 405 0.01 17.81 27.34
C THR A 405 0.82 19.11 27.34
N THR A 406 0.34 20.15 28.03
CA THR A 406 1.10 21.34 28.43
C THR A 406 1.61 21.15 29.85
#